data_AF-A0A1F8SC04-F1
#
_entry.id   AF-A0A1F8SC04-F1
#
_cell.length_a   1.000
_cell.length_b   1.000
_cell.length_c   1.000
_cell.angle_alpha   90.00
_cell.angle_beta   90.00
_cell.angle_gamma   90.00
#
_symmetry.space_group_name_H-M   'P 1'
#
loop_
_entity.id
_entity.type
_entity.pdbx_description
1 polymer ?
#
loop_
_entity_poly.entity_id
_entity_poly.type
_entity_poly.pdbx_seq_one_letter_code
_entity_poly.pdbx_strand_id
1 'polypeptide(L)'
;MKRVVLALLVALAVLLPTTPALAASDVFHTSFKGQFVRALFDRIDASGCIQTFVDVFAIDRTDKIDGPPAVTSEAVVFIDVVDQCASARLVSAFGSAIPDDFVMQSLDSATLDTSIEMFDFVSGTTFTVDVSVTWTGVGDPSRTQDHSQTHSPGFKLISRSDGTFRDSTAGGTVSDGTTNFTPNPAFAASLAEVKSGEVTVVKQ
;
A
#
# COMPACT_ATOMS: atom_id res chain seq x y z
N MET A 1 -43.30 -71.57 -49.95
CA MET A 1 -44.10 -70.44 -50.48
C MET A 1 -43.52 -69.13 -49.96
N LYS A 2 -43.36 -68.17 -50.86
CA LYS A 2 -42.83 -66.80 -50.67
C LYS A 2 -43.61 -65.99 -49.64
N ARG A 3 -42.94 -65.03 -48.99
CA ARG A 3 -43.25 -63.58 -49.04
C ARG A 3 -42.10 -62.76 -48.44
N VAL A 4 -41.47 -61.98 -49.30
CA VAL A 4 -40.53 -60.89 -49.03
C VAL A 4 -41.37 -59.62 -48.86
N VAL A 5 -41.11 -58.79 -47.83
CA VAL A 5 -41.28 -57.32 -47.88
C VAL A 5 -40.24 -56.66 -46.95
N LEU A 6 -39.59 -55.65 -47.52
CA LEU A 6 -38.54 -54.75 -47.04
C LEU A 6 -39.10 -53.65 -46.12
N ALA A 7 -38.38 -53.20 -45.07
CA ALA A 7 -38.60 -51.87 -44.50
C ALA A 7 -37.35 -51.32 -43.77
N LEU A 8 -37.15 -50.02 -44.01
CA LEU A 8 -36.05 -49.10 -43.73
C LEU A 8 -36.06 -48.51 -42.29
N LEU A 9 -34.98 -47.79 -41.90
CA LEU A 9 -34.89 -46.68 -40.91
C LEU A 9 -34.75 -47.09 -39.41
N VAL A 10 -33.98 -46.49 -38.51
CA VAL A 10 -33.38 -45.14 -38.33
C VAL A 10 -32.10 -45.26 -37.48
N ALA A 11 -31.03 -44.53 -37.80
CA ALA A 11 -29.92 -44.29 -36.87
C ALA A 11 -30.37 -43.31 -35.77
N LEU A 12 -30.61 -43.81 -34.55
CA LEU A 12 -30.99 -42.97 -33.41
C LEU A 12 -29.72 -42.43 -32.73
N ALA A 13 -29.16 -41.35 -33.27
CA ALA A 13 -28.21 -40.53 -32.54
C ALA A 13 -28.94 -39.87 -31.36
N VAL A 14 -28.68 -40.36 -30.16
CA VAL A 14 -29.19 -39.77 -28.91
C VAL A 14 -28.54 -38.39 -28.76
N LEU A 15 -29.26 -37.35 -29.18
CA LEU A 15 -28.96 -35.96 -28.82
C LEU A 15 -29.27 -35.78 -27.34
N LEU A 16 -28.30 -36.07 -26.47
CA LEU A 16 -28.33 -35.59 -25.09
C LEU A 16 -28.28 -34.05 -25.16
N PRO A 17 -29.24 -33.32 -24.57
CA PRO A 17 -29.10 -31.89 -24.40
C PRO A 17 -27.94 -31.66 -23.42
N THR A 18 -26.76 -31.34 -23.94
CA THR A 18 -25.69 -30.73 -23.15
C THR A 18 -26.15 -29.32 -22.80
N THR A 19 -26.87 -29.17 -21.70
CA THR A 19 -27.07 -27.84 -21.11
C THR A 19 -25.68 -27.33 -20.76
N PRO A 20 -25.18 -26.24 -21.38
CA PRO A 20 -23.92 -25.67 -20.98
C PRO A 20 -24.05 -25.28 -19.50
N ALA A 21 -23.19 -25.85 -18.65
CA ALA A 21 -23.06 -25.38 -17.29
C ALA A 21 -22.68 -23.89 -17.38
N LEU A 22 -23.52 -23.01 -16.85
CA LEU A 22 -23.13 -21.62 -16.64
C LEU A 22 -21.99 -21.65 -15.64
N ALA A 23 -20.77 -21.42 -16.11
CA ALA A 23 -19.62 -21.20 -15.25
C ALA A 23 -19.97 -20.09 -14.26
N ALA A 24 -20.02 -20.43 -12.98
CA ALA A 24 -20.20 -19.44 -11.93
C ALA A 24 -19.04 -18.45 -11.99
N SER A 25 -19.33 -17.17 -11.80
CA SER A 25 -18.30 -16.14 -11.68
C SER A 25 -18.38 -15.55 -10.30
N ASP A 26 -17.25 -15.54 -9.60
CA ASP A 26 -17.13 -14.84 -8.33
C ASP A 26 -16.83 -13.37 -8.61
N VAL A 27 -17.50 -12.47 -7.88
CA VAL A 27 -17.32 -11.03 -8.00
C VAL A 27 -16.93 -10.47 -6.64
N PHE A 28 -15.76 -9.86 -6.59
CA PHE A 28 -15.19 -9.24 -5.40
C PHE A 28 -15.20 -7.72 -5.57
N HIS A 29 -15.58 -7.00 -4.52
CA HIS A 29 -15.57 -5.55 -4.47
C HIS A 29 -14.66 -5.11 -3.34
N THR A 30 -13.62 -4.36 -3.65
CA THR A 30 -12.77 -3.76 -2.63
C THR A 30 -12.78 -2.25 -2.78
N SER A 31 -12.76 -1.53 -1.65
CA SER A 31 -12.58 -0.09 -1.67
C SER A 31 -11.74 0.35 -0.49
N PHE A 32 -10.92 1.36 -0.74
CA PHE A 32 -10.01 1.98 0.20
C PHE A 32 -10.30 3.48 0.20
N LYS A 33 -10.32 4.10 1.38
CA LYS A 33 -10.26 5.56 1.51
C LYS A 33 -9.29 5.88 2.65
N GLY A 34 -8.30 6.72 2.40
CA GLY A 34 -7.35 7.09 3.44
C GLY A 34 -6.70 8.44 3.26
N GLN A 35 -6.17 8.93 4.37
CA GLN A 35 -5.31 10.10 4.47
C GLN A 35 -3.91 9.61 4.82
N PHE A 36 -2.90 10.14 4.15
CA PHE A 36 -1.54 9.64 4.27
C PHE A 36 -0.52 10.77 4.23
N VAL A 37 0.55 10.56 4.98
CA VAL A 37 1.72 11.43 5.02
C VAL A 37 2.97 10.62 4.76
N ARG A 38 3.96 11.29 4.17
CA ARG A 38 5.30 10.73 4.00
C ARG A 38 6.36 11.81 4.17
N ALA A 39 7.47 11.47 4.82
CA ALA A 39 8.64 12.31 4.94
C ALA A 39 9.90 11.47 4.69
N LEU A 40 10.78 12.00 3.84
CA LEU A 40 12.07 11.42 3.52
C LEU A 40 13.17 12.32 4.08
N PHE A 41 13.98 11.77 4.96
CA PHE A 41 15.14 12.43 5.54
C PHE A 41 16.40 11.78 4.98
N ASP A 42 17.38 12.60 4.67
CA ASP A 42 18.70 12.17 4.23
C ASP A 42 19.73 13.11 4.84
N ARG A 43 20.85 12.54 5.28
CA ARG A 43 22.00 13.31 5.76
C ARG A 43 23.28 12.55 5.51
N ILE A 44 24.36 13.32 5.37
CA ILE A 44 25.73 12.82 5.46
C ILE A 44 26.38 13.53 6.65
N ASP A 45 27.10 12.79 7.48
CA ASP A 45 27.81 13.34 8.64
C ASP A 45 28.97 14.26 8.24
N ALA A 46 29.58 14.93 9.22
CA ALA A 46 30.66 15.88 8.96
C ALA A 46 31.93 15.22 8.39
N SER A 47 32.11 13.90 8.58
CA SER A 47 33.21 13.16 7.97
C SER A 47 33.01 12.91 6.47
N GLY A 48 31.77 13.03 5.99
CA GLY A 48 31.42 12.69 4.62
C GLY A 48 31.30 11.18 4.39
N CYS A 49 31.30 10.36 5.44
CA CYS A 49 31.32 8.90 5.32
C CYS A 49 30.02 8.23 5.76
N ILE A 50 29.32 8.78 6.75
CA ILE A 50 28.10 8.15 7.26
C ILE A 50 26.89 8.82 6.62
N GLN A 51 26.24 8.10 5.71
CA GLN A 51 24.94 8.47 5.17
C GLN A 51 23.83 7.85 6.02
N THR A 52 22.80 8.63 6.36
CA THR A 52 21.61 8.16 7.06
C THR A 52 20.38 8.56 6.25
N PHE A 53 19.58 7.57 5.88
CA PHE A 53 18.30 7.74 5.21
C PHE A 53 17.18 7.26 6.14
N VAL A 54 16.10 8.04 6.22
CA VAL A 54 14.89 7.68 6.99
C VAL A 54 13.65 7.94 6.14
N ASP A 55 12.78 6.94 6.01
CA ASP A 55 11.45 7.07 5.41
C ASP A 55 10.42 6.88 6.51
N VAL A 56 9.62 7.92 6.74
CA VAL A 56 8.51 7.91 7.70
C VAL A 56 7.23 8.07 6.92
N PHE A 57 6.29 7.14 7.09
CA PHE A 57 4.94 7.31 6.58
C PHE A 57 3.90 6.91 7.61
N ALA A 58 2.76 7.59 7.59
CA ALA A 58 1.61 7.24 8.40
C ALA A 58 0.33 7.36 7.58
N ILE A 59 -0.64 6.53 7.92
CA ILE A 59 -1.90 6.41 7.20
C ILE A 59 -3.05 6.15 8.16
N ASP A 60 -4.13 6.89 7.96
CA ASP A 60 -5.47 6.56 8.43
C ASP A 60 -6.29 6.11 7.25
N ARG A 61 -6.82 4.88 7.31
CA ARG A 61 -7.60 4.32 6.21
C ARG A 61 -8.86 3.62 6.68
N THR A 62 -9.83 3.58 5.77
CA THR A 62 -11.02 2.76 5.84
C THR A 62 -11.01 1.80 4.67
N ASP A 63 -10.96 0.51 4.99
CA ASP A 63 -10.99 -0.58 4.02
C ASP A 63 -12.36 -1.23 4.02
N LYS A 64 -12.83 -1.63 2.84
CA LYS A 64 -14.02 -2.46 2.66
C LYS A 64 -13.71 -3.53 1.64
N ILE A 65 -13.64 -4.77 2.10
CA ILE A 65 -13.45 -5.96 1.26
C ILE A 65 -14.77 -6.75 1.31
N ASP A 66 -15.04 -7.37 2.46
CA ASP A 66 -16.31 -8.04 2.74
C ASP A 66 -16.92 -7.50 4.03
N GLY A 67 -18.23 -7.23 4.01
CA GLY A 67 -18.94 -6.71 5.18
C GLY A 67 -18.80 -5.20 5.41
N PRO A 68 -18.96 -4.74 6.67
CA PRO A 68 -18.87 -3.33 7.03
C PRO A 68 -17.44 -2.78 6.83
N PRO A 69 -17.28 -1.47 6.53
CA PRO A 69 -15.96 -0.85 6.47
C PRO A 69 -15.22 -0.94 7.81
N ALA A 70 -13.91 -1.22 7.75
CA ALA A 70 -13.02 -1.27 8.91
C ALA A 70 -12.03 -0.10 8.86
N VAL A 71 -11.88 0.60 9.98
CA VAL A 71 -10.89 1.69 10.13
C VAL A 71 -9.59 1.10 10.66
N THR A 72 -8.47 1.47 10.04
CA THR A 72 -7.14 1.10 10.49
C THR A 72 -6.20 2.29 10.38
N SER A 73 -5.28 2.38 11.33
CA SER A 73 -4.21 3.37 11.39
C SER A 73 -2.88 2.66 11.45
N GLU A 74 -1.89 3.16 10.75
CA GLU A 74 -0.57 2.53 10.66
C GLU A 74 0.51 3.60 10.45
N ALA A 75 1.57 3.50 11.23
CA ALA A 75 2.79 4.28 11.08
C ALA A 75 3.94 3.32 10.83
N VAL A 76 4.83 3.69 9.91
CA VAL A 76 5.95 2.86 9.49
C VAL A 76 7.19 3.72 9.37
N VAL A 77 8.29 3.15 9.81
CA VAL A 77 9.61 3.76 9.71
C VAL A 77 10.56 2.77 9.05
N PHE A 78 11.37 3.29 8.15
CA PHE A 78 12.55 2.62 7.61
C PHE A 78 13.78 3.48 7.89
N ILE A 79 14.85 2.88 8.41
CA ILE A 79 16.13 3.54 8.69
C ILE A 79 17.23 2.77 7.99
N ASP A 80 18.02 3.45 7.17
CA ASP A 80 19.23 2.90 6.56
C ASP A 80 20.42 3.77 6.93
N VAL A 81 21.47 3.18 7.48
CA VAL A 81 22.72 3.86 7.81
C VAL A 81 23.86 3.14 7.11
N VAL A 82 24.61 3.85 6.28
CA VAL A 82 25.69 3.31 5.46
C VAL A 82 26.97 4.10 5.72
N ASP A 83 28.06 3.39 6.00
CA ASP A 83 29.41 3.92 5.85
C ASP A 83 29.85 3.74 4.39
N GLN A 84 29.69 4.81 3.61
CA GLN A 84 30.01 4.80 2.19
C GLN A 84 31.53 4.78 1.93
N CYS A 85 32.35 5.21 2.89
CA CYS A 85 33.80 5.17 2.79
C CYS A 85 34.33 3.73 2.99
N ALA A 86 33.69 2.96 3.86
CA ALA A 86 34.01 1.55 4.10
C ALA A 86 33.18 0.58 3.24
N SER A 87 32.21 1.07 2.47
CA SER A 87 31.22 0.25 1.75
C SER A 87 30.49 -0.74 2.67
N ALA A 88 30.15 -0.30 3.89
CA ALA A 88 29.55 -1.12 4.92
C ALA A 88 28.17 -0.56 5.31
N ARG A 89 27.17 -1.44 5.41
CA ARG A 89 25.88 -1.08 5.99
C ARG A 89 25.95 -1.27 7.50
N LEU A 90 25.60 -0.23 8.23
CA LEU A 90 25.67 -0.19 9.69
C LEU A 90 24.31 -0.51 10.32
N VAL A 91 23.24 0.02 9.71
CA VAL A 91 21.84 -0.23 10.13
C VAL A 91 21.00 -0.40 8.87
N SER A 92 20.09 -1.36 8.90
CA SER A 92 19.00 -1.46 7.93
C SER A 92 17.80 -1.96 8.69
N ALA A 93 16.94 -1.04 9.11
CA ALA A 93 15.90 -1.32 10.09
C ALA A 93 14.51 -0.92 9.57
N PHE A 94 13.52 -1.73 9.92
CA PHE A 94 12.12 -1.52 9.57
C PHE A 94 11.24 -1.79 10.79
N GLY A 95 10.19 -1.00 10.95
CA GLY A 95 9.19 -1.22 11.98
C GLY A 95 7.88 -0.55 11.62
N SER A 96 6.80 -1.06 12.19
CA SER A 96 5.44 -0.53 12.02
C SER A 96 4.68 -0.61 13.33
N ALA A 97 3.81 0.36 13.60
CA ALA A 97 2.91 0.36 14.74
C ALA A 97 1.55 0.95 14.36
N ILE A 98 0.55 0.67 15.20
CA ILE A 98 -0.66 1.50 15.23
C ILE A 98 -0.27 2.74 16.05
N PRO A 99 -0.30 3.95 15.45
CA PRO A 99 0.15 5.14 16.16
C PRO A 99 -0.82 5.49 17.29
N ASP A 100 -0.28 5.94 18.42
CA ASP A 100 -1.08 6.43 19.55
C ASP A 100 -1.69 7.81 19.23
N ASP A 101 -0.93 8.65 18.54
CA ASP A 101 -1.34 10.00 18.13
C ASP A 101 -0.89 10.29 16.68
N PHE A 102 -1.79 10.03 15.73
CA PHE A 102 -1.66 10.51 14.36
C PHE A 102 -2.86 11.39 14.04
N VAL A 103 -2.59 12.64 13.67
CA VAL A 103 -3.64 13.63 13.38
C VAL A 103 -3.32 14.33 12.08
N MET A 104 -4.29 14.35 11.17
CA MET A 104 -4.19 15.05 9.89
C MET A 104 -5.33 16.07 9.75
N GLN A 105 -4.96 17.33 9.52
CA GLN A 105 -5.89 18.43 9.27
C GLN A 105 -5.96 18.68 7.77
N SER A 106 -6.75 17.86 7.06
CA SER A 106 -6.83 17.90 5.60
C SER A 106 -5.41 17.80 4.99
N LEU A 107 -5.15 18.52 3.90
CA LEU A 107 -3.83 18.66 3.30
C LEU A 107 -3.05 19.88 3.81
N ASP A 108 -3.46 20.48 4.93
CA ASP A 108 -2.79 21.68 5.48
C ASP A 108 -1.68 21.32 6.46
N SER A 109 -1.89 20.32 7.32
CA SER A 109 -0.87 19.86 8.27
C SER A 109 -1.17 18.45 8.79
N ALA A 110 -0.16 17.82 9.36
CA ALA A 110 -0.31 16.58 10.12
C ALA A 110 0.77 16.46 11.20
N THR A 111 0.49 15.68 12.24
CA THR A 111 1.44 15.30 13.29
C THR A 111 1.41 13.80 13.52
N LEU A 112 2.56 13.22 13.83
CA LEU A 112 2.73 11.83 14.22
C LEU A 112 3.59 11.79 15.48
N ASP A 113 3.05 11.25 16.56
CA ASP A 113 3.76 10.98 17.81
C ASP A 113 3.48 9.53 18.24
N THR A 114 4.51 8.67 18.18
CA THR A 114 4.40 7.24 18.48
C THR A 114 5.76 6.59 18.76
N SER A 115 5.77 5.42 19.40
CA SER A 115 6.96 4.57 19.54
C SER A 115 6.81 3.31 18.69
N ILE A 116 7.87 2.96 17.95
CA ILE A 116 7.87 1.83 17.02
C ILE A 116 9.00 0.86 17.38
N GLU A 117 8.67 -0.42 17.55
CA GLU A 117 9.68 -1.48 17.60
C GLU A 117 10.22 -1.75 16.20
N MET A 118 11.54 -1.62 16.05
CA MET A 118 12.28 -1.76 14.82
C MET A 118 13.05 -3.08 14.85
N PHE A 119 13.10 -3.77 13.72
CA PHE A 119 14.02 -4.90 13.50
C PHE A 119 15.17 -4.47 12.59
N ASP A 120 16.41 -4.53 13.07
CA ASP A 120 17.61 -4.27 12.27
C ASP A 120 18.12 -5.56 11.62
N PHE A 121 18.05 -5.61 10.29
CA PHE A 121 18.50 -6.73 9.47
C PHE A 121 20.02 -6.89 9.44
N VAL A 122 20.80 -5.86 9.84
CA VAL A 122 22.26 -5.94 9.89
C VAL A 122 22.73 -6.65 11.16
N SER A 123 22.26 -6.22 12.33
CA SER A 123 22.63 -6.82 13.61
C SER A 123 21.79 -8.05 13.99
N GLY A 124 20.58 -8.20 13.41
CA GLY A 124 19.62 -9.23 13.79
C GLY A 124 18.94 -8.97 15.14
N THR A 125 18.95 -7.72 15.62
CA THR A 125 18.37 -7.33 16.91
C THR A 125 17.20 -6.36 16.75
N THR A 126 16.40 -6.22 17.80
CA THR A 126 15.33 -5.22 17.87
C THR A 126 15.71 -4.06 18.77
N PHE A 127 15.17 -2.88 18.44
CA PHE A 127 15.28 -1.66 19.25
C PHE A 127 14.03 -0.81 19.05
N THR A 128 13.75 0.11 19.97
CA THR A 128 12.59 1.02 19.87
C THR A 128 13.04 2.38 19.38
N VAL A 129 12.25 3.00 18.50
CA VAL A 129 12.40 4.41 18.14
C VAL A 129 11.17 5.19 18.55
N ASP A 130 11.40 6.37 19.11
CA ASP A 130 10.38 7.40 19.30
C ASP A 130 10.32 8.27 18.06
N VAL A 131 9.12 8.44 17.52
CA VAL A 131 8.79 9.20 16.32
C VAL A 131 7.96 10.40 16.74
N SER A 132 8.42 11.60 16.43
CA SER A 132 7.69 12.86 16.59
C SER A 132 7.94 13.72 15.36
N VAL A 133 7.01 13.72 14.40
CA VAL A 133 7.17 14.39 13.11
C VAL A 133 5.94 15.25 12.80
N THR A 134 6.18 16.45 12.29
CA THR A 134 5.15 17.39 11.84
C THR A 134 5.32 17.66 10.35
N TRP A 135 4.20 17.63 9.62
CA TRP A 135 4.08 18.02 8.22
C TRP A 135 3.32 19.34 8.09
N THR A 136 3.76 20.21 7.19
CA THR A 136 3.06 21.45 6.82
C THR A 136 2.92 21.53 5.31
N GLY A 137 1.68 21.61 4.82
CA GLY A 137 1.37 21.69 3.40
C GLY A 137 1.93 22.96 2.76
N VAL A 138 2.50 22.81 1.56
CA VAL A 138 3.11 23.89 0.79
C VAL A 138 2.51 23.92 -0.61
N GLY A 139 2.28 25.13 -1.13
CA GLY A 139 1.69 25.32 -2.46
C GLY A 139 0.24 24.85 -2.54
N ASP A 140 -0.24 24.72 -3.78
CA ASP A 140 -1.61 24.29 -4.07
C ASP A 140 -1.69 22.76 -4.19
N PRO A 141 -2.78 22.12 -3.73
CA PRO A 141 -2.99 20.70 -3.96
C PRO A 141 -3.19 20.37 -5.44
N SER A 142 -2.65 19.23 -5.85
CA SER A 142 -2.88 18.63 -7.17
C SER A 142 -3.84 17.45 -7.05
N ARG A 143 -4.64 17.21 -8.08
CA ARG A 143 -5.59 16.09 -8.11
C ARG A 143 -5.26 15.15 -9.26
N THR A 144 -5.25 13.86 -8.97
CA THR A 144 -4.98 12.80 -9.93
C THR A 144 -6.13 11.80 -9.92
N GLN A 145 -6.54 11.37 -11.09
CA GLN A 145 -7.56 10.34 -11.27
C GLN A 145 -7.02 9.28 -12.21
N ASP A 146 -7.14 8.02 -11.79
CA ASP A 146 -6.78 6.88 -12.62
C ASP A 146 -7.99 5.94 -12.77
N HIS A 147 -8.09 5.32 -13.93
CA HIS A 147 -9.03 4.26 -14.21
C HIS A 147 -8.37 3.26 -15.13
N SER A 148 -8.25 2.02 -14.64
CA SER A 148 -7.60 0.94 -15.35
C SER A 148 -8.51 -0.28 -15.44
N GLN A 149 -8.38 -1.01 -16.54
CA GLN A 149 -9.09 -2.26 -16.78
C GLN A 149 -8.10 -3.30 -17.30
N THR A 150 -8.03 -4.43 -16.63
CA THR A 150 -7.18 -5.56 -17.01
C THR A 150 -8.05 -6.77 -17.29
N HIS A 151 -7.81 -7.41 -18.42
CA HIS A 151 -8.57 -8.57 -18.88
C HIS A 151 -7.61 -9.70 -19.25
N SER A 152 -7.89 -10.89 -18.73
CA SER A 152 -7.23 -12.13 -19.12
C SER A 152 -8.25 -13.28 -19.13
N PRO A 153 -7.92 -14.45 -19.71
CA PRO A 153 -8.83 -15.59 -19.67
C PRO A 153 -9.22 -15.94 -18.23
N GLY A 154 -10.52 -15.92 -17.94
CA GLY A 154 -11.06 -16.23 -16.62
C GLY A 154 -10.97 -15.10 -15.58
N PHE A 155 -10.42 -13.93 -15.92
CA PHE A 155 -10.20 -12.85 -14.96
C PHE A 155 -10.46 -11.47 -15.57
N LYS A 156 -11.16 -10.62 -14.83
CA LYS A 156 -11.35 -9.21 -15.16
C LYS A 156 -11.17 -8.38 -13.90
N LEU A 157 -10.31 -7.37 -13.99
CA LEU A 157 -10.04 -6.39 -12.95
C LEU A 157 -10.40 -4.99 -13.47
N ILE A 158 -11.22 -4.26 -12.74
CA ILE A 158 -11.48 -2.84 -12.95
C ILE A 158 -11.04 -2.10 -11.70
N SER A 159 -10.13 -1.14 -11.83
CA SER A 159 -9.67 -0.31 -10.72
C SER A 159 -9.87 1.17 -11.04
N ARG A 160 -10.28 1.95 -10.03
CA ARG A 160 -10.41 3.40 -10.13
C ARG A 160 -9.85 4.04 -8.88
N SER A 161 -8.99 5.03 -9.05
CA SER A 161 -8.47 5.85 -7.96
C SER A 161 -8.68 7.34 -8.23
N ASP A 162 -8.87 8.09 -7.15
CA ASP A 162 -9.00 9.56 -7.15
C ASP A 162 -8.29 10.06 -5.90
N GLY A 163 -7.18 10.77 -6.12
CA GLY A 163 -6.29 11.24 -5.08
C GLY A 163 -6.07 12.74 -5.19
N THR A 164 -6.00 13.40 -4.03
CA THR A 164 -5.51 14.79 -3.93
C THR A 164 -4.22 14.77 -3.14
N PHE A 165 -3.17 15.39 -3.69
CA PHE A 165 -1.82 15.40 -3.15
C PHE A 165 -1.36 16.83 -2.96
N ARG A 166 -0.57 17.07 -1.91
CA ARG A 166 0.07 18.35 -1.69
C ARG A 166 1.50 18.13 -1.22
N ASP A 167 2.43 18.88 -1.81
CA ASP A 167 3.78 18.96 -1.30
C ASP A 167 3.77 19.52 0.12
N SER A 168 4.78 19.17 0.91
CA SER A 168 4.89 19.65 2.29
C SER A 168 6.34 19.81 2.70
N THR A 169 6.57 20.60 3.75
CA THR A 169 7.77 20.48 4.56
C THR A 169 7.49 19.51 5.71
N ALA A 170 8.50 18.78 6.15
CA ALA A 170 8.41 17.97 7.35
C ALA A 170 9.66 18.14 8.22
N GLY A 171 9.45 18.14 9.53
CA GLY A 171 10.51 18.24 10.54
C GLY A 171 10.11 17.53 11.81
N GLY A 172 11.11 17.07 12.57
CA GLY A 172 10.86 16.26 13.75
C GLY A 172 12.02 15.34 14.08
N THR A 173 11.78 14.39 14.97
CA THR A 173 12.77 13.43 15.46
C THR A 173 12.28 12.00 15.26
N VAL A 174 13.13 11.17 14.69
CA VAL A 174 13.11 9.71 14.83
C VAL A 174 14.35 9.35 15.64
N SER A 175 14.20 8.78 16.83
CA SER A 175 15.31 8.62 17.78
C SER A 175 15.20 7.33 18.58
N ASP A 176 16.31 6.65 18.84
CA ASP A 176 16.39 5.50 19.77
C ASP A 176 16.70 5.93 21.23
N GLY A 177 16.55 7.23 21.52
CA GLY A 177 16.91 7.85 22.79
C GLY A 177 18.39 8.24 22.93
N THR A 178 19.26 7.70 22.06
CA THR A 178 20.70 8.03 22.03
C THR A 178 21.10 8.75 20.75
N THR A 179 20.55 8.32 19.61
CA THR A 179 20.82 8.82 18.27
C THR A 179 19.54 9.38 17.67
N ASN A 180 19.54 10.67 17.34
CA ASN A 180 18.51 11.23 16.46
C ASN A 180 18.88 10.93 15.00
N PHE A 181 18.04 10.20 14.28
CA PHE A 181 18.22 9.84 12.88
C PHE A 181 17.78 10.95 11.90
N THR A 182 17.03 11.96 12.37
CA THR A 182 16.48 13.06 11.54
C THR A 182 16.78 14.47 12.11
N PRO A 183 18.06 14.86 12.33
CA PRO A 183 18.42 16.14 12.93
C PRO A 183 18.14 17.35 12.03
N ASN A 184 17.96 17.11 10.73
CA ASN A 184 17.61 18.12 9.74
C ASN A 184 16.19 17.88 9.24
N PRO A 185 15.50 18.91 8.71
CA PRO A 185 14.22 18.73 8.03
C PRO A 185 14.29 17.71 6.89
N ALA A 186 13.15 17.11 6.56
CA ALA A 186 13.00 16.21 5.43
C ALA A 186 13.37 16.93 4.11
N PHE A 187 14.05 16.23 3.20
CA PHE A 187 14.36 16.76 1.86
C PHE A 187 13.16 16.63 0.91
N ALA A 188 12.23 15.72 1.21
CA ALA A 188 10.97 15.57 0.50
C ALA A 188 9.87 15.13 1.47
N ALA A 189 8.69 15.72 1.36
CA ALA A 189 7.53 15.32 2.15
C ALA A 189 6.23 15.60 1.39
N SER A 190 5.19 14.81 1.66
CA SER A 190 3.89 14.94 1.01
C SER A 190 2.74 14.60 1.95
N LEU A 191 1.62 15.29 1.78
CA LEU A 191 0.31 14.99 2.35
C LEU A 191 -0.62 14.56 1.22
N ALA A 192 -1.52 13.61 1.47
CA ALA A 192 -2.52 13.26 0.48
C ALA A 192 -3.76 12.55 1.03
N GLU A 193 -4.83 12.61 0.25
CA GLU A 193 -6.09 11.92 0.48
C GLU A 193 -6.43 11.10 -0.76
N VAL A 194 -6.67 9.81 -0.62
CA VAL A 194 -6.94 8.89 -1.73
C VAL A 194 -8.19 8.09 -1.43
N LYS A 195 -9.00 7.91 -2.46
CA LYS A 195 -9.99 6.85 -2.51
C LYS A 195 -9.70 5.96 -3.72
N SER A 196 -9.77 4.66 -3.51
CA SER A 196 -9.61 3.66 -4.55
C SER A 196 -10.73 2.64 -4.45
N GLY A 197 -11.14 2.10 -5.58
CA GLY A 197 -12.13 1.04 -5.66
C GLY A 197 -11.77 0.06 -6.75
N GLU A 198 -11.89 -1.22 -6.45
CA GLU A 198 -11.61 -2.32 -7.35
C GLU A 198 -12.80 -3.28 -7.44
N VAL A 199 -13.04 -3.77 -8.65
CA VAL A 199 -13.97 -4.87 -8.93
C VAL A 199 -13.19 -5.97 -9.64
N THR A 200 -13.16 -7.14 -9.03
CA THR A 200 -12.49 -8.33 -9.55
C THR A 200 -13.52 -9.40 -9.85
N VAL A 201 -13.51 -9.90 -11.09
CA VAL A 201 -14.38 -10.98 -11.55
C VAL A 201 -13.52 -12.17 -11.93
N VAL A 202 -13.74 -13.31 -11.27
CA VAL A 202 -13.05 -14.57 -11.54
C VAL A 202 -14.08 -15.57 -12.08
N LYS A 203 -13.83 -16.14 -13.26
CA LYS A 203 -14.66 -17.23 -13.80
C LYS A 203 -14.11 -18.57 -13.33
N GLN A 204 -14.98 -19.43 -12.80
CA GLN A 204 -14.65 -20.81 -12.46
C GLN A 204 -14.64 -21.72 -13.70
#